data_AF-A0A1I8ETF3-F1
#
_entry.id   AF-A0A1I8ETF3-F1
#
_cell.length_a   1.000
_cell.length_b   1.000
_cell.length_c   1.000
_cell.angle_alpha   90.00
_cell.angle_beta   90.00
_cell.angle_gamma   90.00
#
_symmetry.space_group_name_H-M   'P 1'
#
loop_
_entity.id
_entity.type
_entity.pdbx_description
1 polymer ?
#
loop_
_entity_poly.entity_id
_entity_poly.type
_entity_poly.pdbx_seq_one_letter_code
_entity_poly.pdbx_strand_id
1 'polypeptide(L)'
;MESDESAEIVKWEANIQPPTIDELRTYTKNAFSCKYIKYMYSKFKNECPTGRMSVAKFKKMFGSYFPLHLDEEYILRLFTAFANGKEEMTFKQNAKFF
;
A
#
# COMPACT_ATOMS: atom_id res chain seq x y z
N MET A 1 18.90 -1.23 -29.05
CA MET A 1 17.51 -1.75 -29.07
C MET A 1 17.27 -2.29 -27.67
N GLU A 2 16.99 -1.40 -26.71
CA GLU A 2 17.15 -1.65 -25.26
C GLU A 2 15.93 -1.16 -24.45
N SER A 3 14.77 -1.01 -25.09
CA SER A 3 13.62 -0.32 -24.49
C SER A 3 12.41 -1.21 -24.19
N ASP A 4 12.53 -2.54 -24.31
CA ASP A 4 11.37 -3.44 -24.19
C ASP A 4 11.44 -4.38 -22.96
N GLU A 5 12.65 -4.70 -22.48
CA GLU A 5 12.82 -5.65 -21.36
C GLU A 5 12.41 -5.05 -20.00
N SER A 6 12.51 -3.72 -19.84
CA SER A 6 12.10 -3.03 -18.62
C SER A 6 10.58 -3.00 -18.42
N ALA A 7 9.79 -3.07 -19.50
CA ALA A 7 8.32 -3.03 -19.41
C ALA A 7 7.73 -4.40 -19.00
N GLU A 8 8.36 -5.50 -19.45
CA GLU A 8 7.95 -6.87 -19.12
C GLU A 8 8.21 -7.20 -17.64
N ILE A 9 9.33 -6.75 -17.07
CA ILE A 9 9.66 -6.92 -15.64
C ILE A 9 8.63 -6.20 -14.75
N VAL A 10 8.24 -4.97 -15.11
CA VAL A 10 7.21 -4.20 -14.38
C VAL A 10 5.85 -4.89 -14.43
N LYS A 11 5.54 -5.58 -15.53
CA LYS A 11 4.28 -6.31 -15.73
C LYS A 11 4.22 -7.61 -14.93
N TRP A 12 5.34 -8.27 -14.69
CA TRP A 12 5.39 -9.52 -13.91
C TRP A 12 5.42 -9.26 -12.41
N GLU A 13 6.04 -8.16 -11.96
CA GLU A 13 5.95 -7.76 -10.56
C GLU A 13 4.57 -7.19 -10.15
N ALA A 14 3.72 -6.83 -11.12
CA ALA A 14 2.34 -6.44 -10.89
C ALA A 14 1.42 -7.62 -10.50
N ASN A 15 1.91 -8.86 -10.62
CA ASN A 15 1.21 -10.09 -10.25
C ASN A 15 1.56 -10.58 -8.82
N ILE A 16 1.78 -9.67 -7.86
CA ILE A 16 1.69 -10.07 -6.45
C ILE A 16 0.26 -10.57 -6.24
N GLN A 17 0.13 -11.90 -6.14
CA GLN A 17 -1.15 -12.55 -5.87
C GLN A 17 -1.77 -11.86 -4.66
N PRO A 18 -2.96 -11.24 -4.81
CA PRO A 18 -3.54 -10.50 -3.71
C PRO A 18 -3.76 -11.45 -2.54
N PRO A 19 -3.35 -11.08 -1.32
CA PRO A 19 -3.64 -11.88 -0.15
C PRO A 19 -5.15 -12.10 -0.06
N THR A 20 -5.53 -13.29 0.39
CA THR A 20 -6.94 -13.67 0.46
C THR A 20 -7.65 -12.74 1.44
N ILE A 21 -8.94 -12.47 1.22
CA ILE A 21 -9.72 -11.62 2.13
C ILE A 21 -9.68 -12.15 3.56
N ASP A 22 -9.65 -13.48 3.74
CA ASP A 22 -9.57 -14.11 5.05
C ASP A 22 -8.22 -13.85 5.76
N GLU A 23 -7.13 -13.87 5.00
CA GLU A 23 -5.80 -13.49 5.50
C GLU A 23 -5.79 -12.01 5.90
N LEU A 24 -6.36 -11.13 5.08
CA LEU A 24 -6.46 -9.71 5.37
C LEU A 24 -7.33 -9.45 6.60
N ARG A 25 -8.44 -10.16 6.78
CA ARG A 25 -9.29 -10.05 7.98
C ARG A 25 -8.57 -10.49 9.23
N THR A 26 -7.89 -11.64 9.18
CA THR A 26 -7.08 -12.13 10.29
C THR A 26 -5.98 -11.11 10.64
N TYR A 27 -5.35 -10.55 9.61
CA TYR A 27 -4.31 -9.55 9.74
C TYR A 27 -4.81 -8.25 10.37
N THR A 28 -6.00 -7.79 10.00
CA THR A 28 -6.67 -6.62 10.62
C THR A 28 -7.44 -7.00 11.90
N LYS A 29 -7.14 -8.14 12.53
CA LYS A 29 -7.80 -8.62 13.76
C LYS A 29 -9.34 -8.63 13.69
N ASN A 30 -9.91 -8.89 12.52
CA ASN A 30 -11.34 -8.84 12.23
C ASN A 30 -12.02 -7.48 12.50
N ALA A 31 -11.26 -6.38 12.60
CA ALA A 31 -11.79 -5.04 12.83
C ALA A 31 -12.64 -4.51 11.66
N PHE A 32 -12.42 -5.03 10.45
CA PHE A 32 -13.10 -4.59 9.24
C PHE A 32 -13.92 -5.68 8.56
N SER A 33 -15.02 -5.27 7.94
CA SER A 33 -15.86 -6.15 7.13
C SER A 33 -15.18 -6.50 5.80
N CYS A 34 -15.51 -7.65 5.21
CA CYS A 34 -15.03 -8.04 3.89
C CYS A 34 -15.31 -6.97 2.82
N LYS A 35 -16.47 -6.30 2.92
CA LYS A 35 -16.85 -5.21 2.00
C LYS A 35 -15.91 -4.02 2.12
N TYR A 36 -15.57 -3.62 3.34
CA TYR A 36 -14.63 -2.52 3.57
C TYR A 36 -13.23 -2.84 3.07
N ILE A 37 -12.74 -4.06 3.34
CA ILE A 37 -11.42 -4.50 2.84
C ILE A 37 -11.38 -4.51 1.31
N LYS A 38 -12.43 -5.01 0.63
CA LYS A 38 -12.54 -4.96 -0.84
C LYS A 38 -12.55 -3.53 -1.37
N TYR A 39 -13.27 -2.63 -0.69
CA TYR A 39 -13.32 -1.21 -1.04
C TYR A 39 -11.94 -0.56 -0.92
N MET A 40 -11.24 -0.78 0.20
CA MET A 40 -9.89 -0.25 0.42
C MET A 40 -8.88 -0.82 -0.58
N TYR A 41 -8.98 -2.11 -0.91
CA TYR A 41 -8.15 -2.72 -1.95
C TYR A 41 -8.43 -2.14 -3.34
N SER A 42 -9.70 -1.88 -3.67
CA SER A 42 -10.08 -1.26 -4.95
C SER A 42 -9.55 0.17 -5.05
N LYS A 43 -9.66 0.96 -3.97
CA LYS A 43 -9.05 2.29 -3.89
C LYS A 43 -7.53 2.23 -4.05
N PHE A 44 -6.89 1.28 -3.37
CA PHE A 44 -5.44 1.08 -3.47
C PHE A 44 -5.02 0.72 -4.89
N LYS A 45 -5.71 -0.21 -5.57
CA LYS A 45 -5.42 -0.56 -6.96
C LYS A 45 -5.63 0.61 -7.93
N ASN A 46 -6.60 1.48 -7.67
CA ASN A 46 -6.84 2.67 -8.48
C ASN A 46 -5.67 3.66 -8.37
N GLU A 47 -5.16 3.90 -7.16
CA GLU A 47 -4.03 4.82 -6.96
C GLU A 47 -2.65 4.19 -7.26
N CYS A 48 -2.55 2.88 -7.10
CA CYS A 48 -1.34 2.07 -7.24
C CYS A 48 -1.61 0.85 -8.15
N PRO A 49 -1.70 1.04 -9.47
CA PRO A 49 -1.98 -0.06 -10.41
C PRO A 49 -0.90 -1.16 -10.41
N THR A 50 0.32 -0.81 -9.99
CA THR A 50 1.45 -1.74 -9.80
C THR A 50 1.34 -2.59 -8.52
N GLY A 51 0.35 -2.33 -7.66
CA GLY A 51 0.24 -2.99 -6.34
C GLY A 51 1.24 -2.49 -5.30
N ARG A 52 2.03 -1.45 -5.64
CA ARG A 52 3.05 -0.84 -4.79
C ARG A 52 2.77 0.63 -4.58
N MET A 53 2.90 1.08 -3.33
CA MET A 53 2.64 2.44 -2.89
C MET A 53 3.92 3.09 -2.39
N SER A 54 4.26 4.24 -2.96
CA SER A 54 5.39 5.08 -2.51
C SER A 54 4.96 6.03 -1.38
N VAL A 55 5.95 6.61 -0.69
CA VAL A 55 5.76 7.64 0.36
C VAL A 55 4.87 8.78 -0.14
N ALA A 56 5.10 9.28 -1.36
CA ALA A 56 4.34 10.41 -1.90
C ALA A 56 2.84 10.10 -2.04
N LYS A 57 2.50 8.88 -2.49
CA LYS A 57 1.11 8.42 -2.59
C LYS A 57 0.50 8.16 -1.22
N PHE A 58 1.28 7.60 -0.29
CA PHE A 58 0.86 7.44 1.09
C PHE A 58 0.50 8.78 1.74
N LYS A 59 1.36 9.80 1.61
CA LYS A 59 1.09 11.17 2.06
C LYS A 59 -0.18 11.74 1.40
N LYS A 60 -0.41 11.47 0.11
CA LYS A 60 -1.62 11.95 -0.59
C LYS A 60 -2.91 11.28 -0.09
N MET A 61 -2.91 9.97 0.15
CA MET A 61 -4.10 9.24 0.62
C MET A 61 -4.41 9.50 2.10
N PHE A 62 -3.37 9.57 2.94
CA PHE A 62 -3.51 9.64 4.39
C PHE A 62 -3.30 11.06 4.96
N GLY A 63 -2.76 11.98 4.17
CA GLY A 63 -2.41 13.33 4.58
C GLY A 63 -3.57 14.10 5.22
N SER A 64 -4.78 13.96 4.68
CA SER A 64 -5.97 14.60 5.25
C SER A 64 -6.40 14.06 6.61
N TYR A 65 -5.93 12.85 6.97
CA TYR A 65 -6.20 12.23 8.26
C TYR A 65 -5.10 12.53 9.28
N PHE A 66 -3.94 13.05 8.86
CA PHE A 66 -2.88 13.42 9.77
C PHE A 66 -3.18 14.77 10.47
N PRO A 67 -2.79 14.91 11.74
CA PRO A 67 -2.83 16.21 12.41
C PRO A 67 -2.00 17.24 11.65
N LEU A 68 -2.45 18.50 11.64
CA LEU A 68 -1.74 19.63 10.97
C LEU A 68 -0.30 19.84 11.45
N HIS A 69 0.05 19.37 12.65
CA HIS A 69 1.35 19.51 13.30
C HIS A 69 2.17 18.20 13.28
N LEU A 70 1.77 17.22 12.49
CA LEU A 70 2.53 15.99 12.35
C LEU A 70 3.78 16.25 11.50
N ASP A 71 4.96 16.01 12.08
CA ASP A 71 6.25 16.19 11.41
C ASP A 71 6.35 15.27 10.18
N GLU A 72 6.85 15.80 9.06
CA GLU A 72 7.12 15.01 7.87
C GLU A 72 8.09 13.86 8.12
N GLU A 73 9.06 14.04 9.03
CA GLU A 73 10.00 13.02 9.43
C GLU A 73 9.30 11.89 10.20
N TYR A 74 8.26 12.21 10.98
CA TYR A 74 7.46 11.21 11.65
C TYR A 74 6.65 10.38 10.63
N ILE A 75 6.04 11.03 9.64
CA ILE A 75 5.31 10.34 8.56
C ILE A 75 6.24 9.42 7.79
N LEU A 76 7.46 9.87 7.49
CA LEU A 76 8.46 9.06 6.80
C LEU A 76 8.87 7.85 7.64
N ARG A 77 9.17 8.04 8.93
CA ARG A 77 9.51 6.94 9.86
C ARG A 77 8.38 5.92 9.96
N LEU A 78 7.14 6.39 10.03
CA LEU A 78 5.95 5.55 10.07
C LEU A 78 5.82 4.73 8.78
N PHE A 79 5.96 5.36 7.61
CA PHE A 79 5.98 4.66 6.33
C PHE A 79 7.07 3.59 6.27
N THR A 80 8.32 3.95 6.63
CA THR A 80 9.48 3.05 6.59
C THR A 80 9.29 1.83 7.50
N ALA A 81 8.71 2.03 8.69
CA ALA A 81 8.40 0.95 9.62
C ALA A 81 7.43 -0.07 9.01
N PHE A 82 6.41 0.39 8.27
CA PHE A 82 5.45 -0.50 7.61
C PHE A 82 5.96 -1.09 6.30
N ALA A 83 6.78 -0.34 5.56
CA ALA A 83 7.45 -0.80 4.34
C ALA A 83 8.59 -1.79 4.63
N ASN A 84 8.94 -2.02 5.90
CA ASN A 84 10.03 -2.90 6.32
C ASN A 84 11.38 -2.47 5.73
N GLY A 85 11.63 -1.15 5.72
CA GLY A 85 12.85 -0.54 5.18
C GLY A 85 12.90 -0.39 3.65
N LYS A 86 11.82 -0.72 2.94
CA LYS A 86 11.72 -0.56 1.47
C LYS A 86 11.18 0.82 1.09
N GLU A 87 11.49 1.27 -0.13
CA GLU A 87 10.96 2.53 -0.68
C GLU A 87 9.48 2.46 -1.08
N GLU A 88 8.96 1.24 -1.27
CA GLU A 88 7.57 0.98 -1.62
C GLU A 88 6.94 -0.05 -0.67
N MET A 89 5.65 0.11 -0.39
CA MET A 89 4.87 -0.86 0.39
C MET A 89 3.71 -1.46 -0.42
N THR A 90 3.39 -2.71 -0.12
CA THR A 90 2.24 -3.44 -0.68
C THR A 90 0.95 -3.15 0.08
N PHE A 91 -0.20 -3.52 -0.49
CA PHE A 91 -1.49 -3.39 0.21
C PHE A 91 -1.50 -4.13 1.56
N LYS A 92 -0.85 -5.30 1.66
CA LYS A 92 -0.75 -6.05 2.92
C LYS A 92 -0.01 -5.28 4.01
N GLN A 93 1.02 -4.54 3.63
CA GLN A 93 1.77 -3.68 4.56
C GLN A 93 0.96 -2.44 4.93
N ASN A 94 0.29 -1.81 3.97
CA ASN A 94 -0.62 -0.70 4.22
C ASN A 94 -1.80 -1.12 5.11
N ALA A 95 -2.26 -2.36 5.01
CA ALA A 95 -3.34 -2.88 5.84
C ALA A 95 -2.99 -2.95 7.34
N LYS A 96 -1.71 -2.82 7.71
CA LYS A 96 -1.26 -2.64 9.10
C LYS A 96 -1.67 -1.29 9.69
N PHE A 97 -1.98 -0.32 8.83
CA PHE A 97 -2.33 1.02 9.22
C PHE A 97 -3.78 1.15 9.67
N PHE A 98 -4.63 0.22 9.26
CA PHE A 98 -6.06 0.19 9.60
C PHE A 98 -6.30 -0.49 10.95
#